data_AF-A0A6A7Y3H4-F1
#
_entry.id   AF-A0A6A7Y3H4-F1
#
_cell.length_a   1.000
_cell.length_b   1.000
_cell.length_c   1.000
_cell.angle_alpha   90.00
_cell.angle_beta   90.00
_cell.angle_gamma   90.00
#
_symmetry.space_group_name_H-M   'P 1'
#
loop_
_entity.id
_entity.type
_entity.pdbx_description
1 polymer ?
#
loop_
_entity_poly.entity_id
_entity_poly.type
_entity_poly.pdbx_seq_one_letter_code
_entity_poly.pdbx_strand_id
1 'polypeptide(L)'
;MNDQRAQESREHHFYVSIAKFLFHHPRYGIVAVRDPIRLADARQRELAPILLYGVTVAGLPIRWLTFSPVDEPKSLREVLLTAWGDAEGLRGTPDVLRVNGSLALSDPGLADYLAGIGIRLEIAGAKDKTVPASLRWAHDCSRWLSQRHKPIDLSLNACIEALCQDARDDHAWNARRTDDGLSKTKLEMRIEKWLNLPMRVPPSLPLEGGCWKAGTWLSSWEMSLPPDQPRYFHNDGFSGRSWLLKGPAPYDDADEDDYEMPASQERDNTPEIAKYLIACWPNPPKEVAATVGITLRQLQWFTSERTGLDETARDDLSRLLGIEYDERMQSYTPAGPYVLIARKAQAIQALYEEISGGGDACPCELVPAQGEADPSWRYVLINAYGTPPTIVMTPRGEAITEHLHRLMMNYHGIRPVSLALYRDVVATCARACLTPQANVREMREFASRYAQHWGHCAWLPD
;
A
#
# COMPACT_ATOMS: atom_id res chain seq x y z
N MET A 1 -19.48 -26.63 -37.27
CA MET A 1 -20.17 -26.48 -35.97
C MET A 1 -19.34 -27.17 -34.91
N ASN A 2 -18.55 -26.41 -34.14
CA ASN A 2 -18.06 -26.81 -32.81
C ASN A 2 -17.48 -25.57 -32.12
N ASP A 3 -18.35 -24.59 -31.87
CA ASP A 3 -18.08 -23.53 -30.90
C ASP A 3 -18.39 -24.10 -29.50
N GLN A 4 -17.47 -24.90 -28.96
CA GLN A 4 -17.37 -25.02 -27.51
C GLN A 4 -16.79 -23.70 -27.02
N ARG A 5 -17.66 -22.72 -26.73
CA ARG A 5 -17.31 -21.60 -25.86
C ARG A 5 -16.63 -22.19 -24.63
N ALA A 6 -15.34 -21.93 -24.44
CA ALA A 6 -14.66 -22.21 -23.19
C ALA A 6 -15.43 -21.48 -22.08
N GLN A 7 -16.29 -22.22 -21.37
CA GLN A 7 -17.01 -21.70 -20.23
C GLN A 7 -15.96 -21.37 -19.19
N GLU A 8 -15.73 -20.08 -18.94
CA GLU A 8 -14.78 -19.64 -17.92
C GLU A 8 -15.15 -20.32 -16.60
N SER A 9 -14.23 -21.13 -16.08
CA SER A 9 -14.40 -21.86 -14.83
C SER A 9 -14.72 -20.88 -13.70
N ARG A 10 -15.84 -21.07 -13.00
CA ARG A 10 -16.18 -20.29 -11.81
C ARG A 10 -15.25 -20.71 -10.68
N GLU A 11 -14.31 -19.85 -10.35
CA GLU A 11 -13.32 -20.14 -9.32
C GLU A 11 -13.51 -19.19 -8.13
N HIS A 12 -13.63 -19.76 -6.94
CA HIS A 12 -13.68 -19.02 -5.68
C HIS A 12 -12.45 -19.35 -4.83
N HIS A 13 -11.93 -18.36 -4.11
CA HIS A 13 -10.95 -18.53 -3.06
C HIS A 13 -11.66 -18.56 -1.71
N PHE A 14 -11.32 -19.53 -0.88
CA PHE A 14 -11.80 -19.61 0.50
C PHE A 14 -10.64 -19.59 1.48
N TYR A 15 -10.77 -18.78 2.52
CA TYR A 15 -9.76 -18.58 3.54
C TYR A 15 -10.38 -18.32 4.90
N VAL A 16 -9.65 -18.74 5.93
CA VAL A 16 -9.98 -18.53 7.34
C VAL A 16 -8.74 -17.97 8.03
N SER A 17 -8.90 -16.99 8.90
CA SER A 17 -7.80 -16.40 9.67
C SER A 17 -8.37 -15.72 10.90
N ILE A 18 -7.57 -15.53 11.95
CA ILE A 18 -7.92 -14.52 12.96
C ILE A 18 -7.88 -13.15 12.28
N ALA A 19 -8.90 -12.33 12.52
CA ALA A 19 -9.02 -11.00 11.96
C ALA A 19 -7.82 -10.14 12.40
N LYS A 20 -7.13 -9.56 11.42
CA LYS A 20 -5.90 -8.79 11.65
C LYS A 20 -6.15 -7.43 12.29
N PHE A 21 -7.31 -6.83 12.02
CA PHE A 21 -7.62 -5.44 12.35
C PHE A 21 -8.89 -5.29 13.17
N LEU A 22 -9.62 -6.36 13.46
CA LEU A 22 -10.89 -6.30 14.18
C LEU A 22 -10.80 -7.19 15.43
N PHE A 23 -11.22 -6.64 16.55
CA PHE A 23 -11.25 -7.30 17.84
C PHE A 23 -12.53 -6.94 18.57
N HIS A 24 -12.92 -7.74 19.55
CA HIS A 24 -13.99 -7.37 20.48
C HIS A 24 -13.40 -6.81 21.77
N HIS A 25 -14.04 -5.79 22.33
CA HIS A 25 -13.73 -5.19 23.60
C HIS A 25 -15.01 -5.09 24.45
N PRO A 26 -15.03 -5.50 25.72
CA PRO A 26 -16.24 -5.50 26.55
C PRO A 26 -16.93 -4.13 26.67
N ARG A 27 -16.15 -3.04 26.71
CA ARG A 27 -16.65 -1.66 26.81
C ARG A 27 -17.00 -1.00 25.47
N TYR A 28 -16.31 -1.37 24.38
CA TYR A 28 -16.37 -0.63 23.12
C TYR A 28 -17.01 -1.45 21.98
N GLY A 29 -17.38 -2.71 22.23
CA GLY A 29 -17.91 -3.60 21.21
C GLY A 29 -16.82 -4.01 20.21
N ILE A 30 -17.11 -3.94 18.91
CA ILE A 30 -16.10 -4.23 17.87
C ILE A 30 -15.17 -3.02 17.70
N VAL A 31 -13.90 -3.24 17.99
CA VAL A 31 -12.83 -2.25 17.84
C VAL A 31 -12.03 -2.53 16.57
N ALA A 32 -11.87 -1.49 15.73
CA ALA A 32 -10.95 -1.51 14.60
C ALA A 32 -9.56 -1.06 15.05
N VAL A 33 -8.51 -1.70 14.55
CA VAL A 33 -7.12 -1.32 14.84
C VAL A 33 -6.51 -0.78 13.55
N ARG A 34 -5.99 0.46 13.57
CA ARG A 34 -5.37 1.08 12.37
C ARG A 34 -4.10 0.33 11.96
N ASP A 35 -3.26 0.04 12.96
CA ASP A 35 -2.00 -0.69 12.82
C ASP A 35 -2.09 -2.06 13.49
N PRO A 36 -1.87 -3.19 12.79
CA PRO A 36 -2.02 -4.52 13.39
C PRO A 36 -1.25 -4.66 14.70
N ILE A 37 -1.83 -5.38 15.64
CA ILE A 37 -1.29 -5.65 16.97
C ILE A 37 -1.15 -7.16 17.17
N ARG A 38 -0.13 -7.62 17.89
CA ARG A 38 0.01 -9.05 18.21
C ARG A 38 -1.08 -9.46 19.20
N LEU A 39 -1.51 -10.70 19.15
CA LEU A 39 -2.57 -11.23 20.00
C LEU A 39 -2.23 -11.15 21.48
N ALA A 40 -0.95 -11.31 21.84
CA ALA A 40 -0.49 -11.13 23.22
C ALA A 40 -0.68 -9.69 23.71
N ASP A 41 -0.33 -8.70 22.87
CA ASP A 41 -0.42 -7.28 23.20
C ASP A 41 -1.87 -6.76 23.14
N ALA A 42 -2.69 -7.37 22.27
CA ALA A 42 -4.13 -7.14 22.21
C ALA A 42 -4.83 -7.58 23.50
N ARG A 43 -4.48 -8.77 24.02
CA ARG A 43 -5.02 -9.29 25.29
C ARG A 43 -4.73 -8.40 26.48
N GLN A 44 -3.55 -7.76 26.51
CA GLN A 44 -3.22 -6.77 27.57
C GLN A 44 -4.15 -5.56 27.58
N ARG A 45 -4.89 -5.32 26.49
CA ARG A 45 -5.85 -4.23 26.31
C ARG A 45 -7.29 -4.73 26.23
N GLU A 46 -7.55 -5.94 26.76
CA GLU A 46 -8.87 -6.57 26.77
C GLU A 46 -9.48 -6.78 25.37
N LEU A 47 -8.63 -6.87 24.34
CA LEU A 47 -9.06 -7.12 22.97
C LEU A 47 -9.10 -8.63 22.69
N ALA A 48 -10.31 -9.16 22.56
CA ALA A 48 -10.56 -10.54 22.19
C ALA A 48 -10.47 -10.71 20.65
N PRO A 49 -9.68 -11.68 20.15
CA PRO A 49 -9.61 -11.96 18.73
C PRO A 49 -10.91 -12.55 18.21
N ILE A 50 -11.23 -12.25 16.94
CA ILE A 50 -12.35 -12.84 16.22
C ILE A 50 -11.86 -13.58 14.97
N LEU A 51 -12.55 -14.64 14.57
CA LEU A 51 -12.27 -15.35 13.32
C LEU A 51 -12.92 -14.62 12.15
N LEU A 52 -12.18 -14.55 11.05
CA LEU A 52 -12.62 -14.05 9.75
C LEU A 52 -12.65 -15.23 8.77
N TYR A 53 -13.82 -15.47 8.19
CA TYR A 53 -14.02 -16.35 7.05
C TYR A 53 -14.33 -15.49 5.84
N GLY A 54 -13.66 -15.77 4.72
CA GLY A 54 -13.94 -15.04 3.49
C GLY A 54 -13.99 -15.94 2.26
N VAL A 55 -14.96 -15.64 1.39
CA VAL A 55 -15.11 -16.24 0.06
C VAL A 55 -14.94 -15.12 -0.96
N THR A 56 -14.05 -15.28 -1.93
CA THR A 56 -13.76 -14.26 -2.93
C THR A 56 -13.75 -14.85 -4.32
N VAL A 57 -14.29 -14.13 -5.29
CA VAL A 57 -14.22 -14.54 -6.70
C VAL A 57 -12.80 -14.35 -7.23
N ALA A 58 -12.24 -15.37 -7.88
CA ALA A 58 -10.86 -15.35 -8.34
C ALA A 58 -10.61 -14.17 -9.29
N GLY A 59 -9.70 -13.27 -8.89
CA GLY A 59 -9.28 -12.13 -9.70
C GLY A 59 -10.32 -11.02 -9.86
N LEU A 60 -11.39 -11.00 -9.04
CA LEU A 60 -12.40 -9.95 -8.99
C LEU A 60 -12.57 -9.40 -7.56
N PRO A 61 -12.92 -8.12 -7.40
CA PRO A 61 -13.14 -7.50 -6.09
C PRO A 61 -14.54 -7.82 -5.53
N ILE A 62 -15.00 -9.07 -5.67
CA ILE A 62 -16.28 -9.53 -5.13
C ILE A 62 -15.99 -10.52 -4.00
N ARG A 63 -16.40 -10.19 -2.78
CA ARG A 63 -16.13 -10.98 -1.58
C ARG A 63 -17.35 -11.06 -0.68
N TRP A 64 -17.46 -12.17 0.03
CA TRP A 64 -18.34 -12.35 1.18
C TRP A 64 -17.48 -12.54 2.42
N LEU A 65 -17.85 -11.91 3.54
CA LEU A 65 -17.16 -12.02 4.82
C LEU A 65 -18.13 -12.52 5.89
N THR A 66 -17.63 -13.37 6.77
CA THR A 66 -18.36 -13.88 7.94
C THR A 66 -17.41 -13.91 9.13
N PHE A 67 -17.92 -13.67 10.32
CA PHE A 67 -17.13 -13.62 11.55
C PHE A 67 -17.67 -14.60 12.59
N SER A 68 -16.79 -15.07 13.48
CA SER A 68 -17.18 -15.87 14.65
C SER A 68 -16.22 -15.64 15.82
N PRO A 69 -16.63 -15.96 17.07
CA PRO A 69 -15.69 -16.10 18.17
C PRO A 69 -14.62 -17.14 17.83
N VAL A 70 -13.43 -17.00 18.43
CA VAL A 70 -12.37 -18.01 18.32
C VAL A 70 -12.74 -19.29 19.09
N ASP A 71 -13.47 -19.14 20.19
CA ASP A 71 -13.89 -20.27 21.04
C ASP A 71 -15.08 -21.05 20.46
N GLU A 72 -15.85 -20.41 19.57
CA GLU A 72 -17.01 -21.00 18.89
C GLU A 72 -16.86 -20.88 17.36
N PRO A 73 -15.92 -21.63 16.74
CA PRO A 73 -15.71 -21.58 15.30
C PRO A 73 -16.92 -22.15 14.54
N LYS A 74 -17.31 -21.48 13.46
CA LYS A 74 -18.37 -21.97 12.55
C LYS A 74 -17.86 -23.10 11.66
N SER A 75 -18.77 -23.98 11.26
CA SER A 75 -18.46 -25.03 10.28
C SER A 75 -18.08 -24.40 8.93
N LEU A 76 -17.00 -24.88 8.32
CA LEU A 76 -16.57 -24.39 7.00
C LEU A 76 -17.67 -24.62 5.95
N ARG A 77 -18.39 -25.75 6.06
CA ARG A 77 -19.49 -26.12 5.16
C ARG A 77 -20.66 -25.17 5.30
N GLU A 78 -21.04 -24.83 6.52
CA GLU A 78 -22.12 -23.88 6.82
C GLU A 78 -21.80 -22.48 6.28
N VAL A 79 -20.57 -22.01 6.50
CA VAL A 79 -20.11 -20.71 6.00
C VAL A 79 -20.13 -20.67 4.47
N LEU A 80 -19.66 -21.72 3.80
CA LEU A 80 -19.67 -21.80 2.33
C LEU A 80 -21.09 -21.86 1.76
N LEU A 81 -21.98 -22.67 2.34
CA LEU A 81 -23.37 -22.77 1.90
C LEU A 81 -24.12 -21.45 2.10
N THR A 82 -23.95 -20.80 3.26
CA THR A 82 -24.52 -19.47 3.52
C THR A 82 -23.98 -18.46 2.50
N ALA A 83 -22.67 -18.44 2.26
CA ALA A 83 -22.08 -17.54 1.29
C ALA A 83 -22.63 -17.77 -0.13
N TRP A 84 -22.75 -19.01 -0.60
CA TRP A 84 -23.28 -19.29 -1.93
C TRP A 84 -24.80 -19.11 -2.05
N GLY A 85 -25.54 -19.19 -0.95
CA GLY A 85 -26.99 -18.93 -0.90
C GLY A 85 -27.32 -17.45 -0.88
N ASP A 86 -26.68 -16.69 0.02
CA ASP A 86 -27.08 -15.32 0.35
C ASP A 86 -26.26 -14.26 -0.41
N ALA A 87 -25.02 -14.57 -0.82
CA ALA A 87 -24.16 -13.60 -1.48
C ALA A 87 -24.45 -13.55 -2.98
N GLU A 88 -25.39 -12.69 -3.37
CA GLU A 88 -25.77 -12.49 -4.78
C GLU A 88 -24.54 -12.30 -5.69
N GLY A 89 -23.55 -11.51 -5.25
CA GLY A 89 -22.35 -11.22 -6.05
C GLY A 89 -21.48 -12.45 -6.37
N LEU A 90 -21.53 -13.50 -5.54
CA LEU A 90 -20.79 -14.74 -5.79
C LEU A 90 -21.42 -15.60 -6.89
N ARG A 91 -22.67 -15.33 -7.27
CA ARG A 91 -23.41 -16.09 -8.30
C ARG A 91 -23.51 -17.60 -8.01
N GLY A 92 -23.51 -17.96 -6.73
CA GLY A 92 -23.78 -19.32 -6.27
C GLY A 92 -22.56 -20.23 -6.19
N THR A 93 -22.76 -21.53 -6.43
CA THR A 93 -21.68 -22.52 -6.32
C THR A 93 -20.63 -22.40 -7.44
N PRO A 94 -19.33 -22.42 -7.10
CA PRO A 94 -18.24 -22.41 -8.08
C PRO A 94 -18.00 -23.80 -8.69
N ASP A 95 -17.25 -23.85 -9.80
CA ASP A 95 -16.69 -25.10 -10.34
C ASP A 95 -15.44 -25.52 -9.55
N VAL A 96 -14.66 -24.54 -9.08
CA VAL A 96 -13.41 -24.74 -8.34
C VAL A 96 -13.40 -23.89 -7.08
N LEU A 97 -13.12 -24.52 -5.93
CA LEU A 97 -12.83 -23.83 -4.68
C LEU A 97 -11.33 -23.97 -4.38
N ARG A 98 -10.59 -22.87 -4.39
CA ARG A 98 -9.17 -22.86 -4.06
C ARG A 98 -8.93 -22.46 -2.60
N VAL A 99 -8.14 -23.25 -1.89
CA VAL A 99 -7.80 -23.06 -0.48
C VAL A 99 -6.29 -23.15 -0.23
N ASN A 100 -5.84 -22.63 0.90
CA ASN A 100 -4.47 -22.87 1.37
C ASN A 100 -4.33 -24.31 1.89
N GLY A 101 -3.14 -24.91 1.75
CA GLY A 101 -2.82 -26.24 2.26
C GLY A 101 -3.08 -26.41 3.76
N SER A 102 -2.81 -25.37 4.57
CA SER A 102 -3.11 -25.42 6.02
C SER A 102 -4.60 -25.60 6.31
N LEU A 103 -5.47 -24.95 5.51
CA LEU A 103 -6.93 -25.05 5.67
C LEU A 103 -7.43 -26.41 5.16
N ALA A 104 -6.89 -26.91 4.05
CA ALA A 104 -7.24 -28.24 3.54
C ALA A 104 -6.88 -29.37 4.53
N LEU A 105 -5.76 -29.24 5.26
CA LEU A 105 -5.37 -30.19 6.30
C LEU A 105 -6.22 -30.09 7.57
N SER A 106 -6.81 -28.93 7.84
CA SER A 106 -7.64 -28.68 9.02
C SER A 106 -9.03 -29.32 8.96
N ASP A 107 -9.55 -29.59 7.76
CA ASP A 107 -10.81 -30.34 7.55
C ASP A 107 -10.64 -31.38 6.41
N PRO A 108 -10.17 -32.60 6.73
CA PRO A 108 -10.01 -33.66 5.74
C PRO A 108 -11.29 -34.07 5.03
N GLY A 109 -12.46 -33.89 5.67
CA GLY A 109 -13.76 -34.25 5.09
C GLY A 109 -14.33 -33.19 4.15
N LEU A 110 -13.67 -32.04 4.00
CA LEU A 110 -14.15 -30.96 3.13
C LEU A 110 -14.07 -31.35 1.64
N ALA A 111 -13.02 -32.06 1.24
CA ALA A 111 -12.81 -32.45 -0.16
C ALA A 111 -13.91 -33.39 -0.67
N ASP A 112 -14.25 -34.41 0.11
CA ASP A 112 -15.29 -35.39 -0.23
C ASP A 112 -16.67 -34.74 -0.28
N TYR A 113 -16.96 -33.85 0.68
CA TYR A 113 -18.21 -33.09 0.72
C TYR A 113 -18.38 -32.19 -0.51
N LEU A 114 -17.33 -31.45 -0.87
CA LEU A 114 -17.34 -30.58 -2.05
C LEU A 114 -17.47 -31.37 -3.35
N ALA A 115 -16.80 -32.52 -3.46
CA ALA A 115 -16.96 -33.43 -4.58
C ALA A 115 -18.40 -33.94 -4.71
N GLY A 116 -19.07 -34.23 -3.58
CA GLY A 116 -20.49 -34.58 -3.53
C GLY A 116 -21.44 -33.48 -4.03
N ILE A 117 -21.03 -32.22 -3.98
CA ILE A 117 -21.76 -31.05 -4.52
C ILE A 117 -21.33 -30.73 -5.97
N GLY A 118 -20.34 -31.46 -6.51
CA GLY A 118 -19.78 -31.20 -7.85
C GLY A 118 -18.76 -30.06 -7.89
N ILE A 119 -18.18 -29.69 -6.75
CA ILE A 119 -17.16 -28.63 -6.63
C ILE A 119 -15.78 -29.28 -6.47
N ARG A 120 -14.81 -28.85 -7.28
CA ARG A 120 -13.43 -29.33 -7.16
C ARG A 120 -12.67 -28.49 -6.13
N LEU A 121 -12.14 -29.13 -5.09
CA LEU A 121 -11.22 -28.48 -4.16
C LEU A 121 -9.80 -28.48 -4.74
N GLU A 122 -9.21 -27.30 -4.91
CA GLU A 122 -7.82 -27.13 -5.33
C GLU A 122 -6.97 -26.54 -4.20
N ILE A 123 -5.81 -27.14 -3.94
CA ILE A 123 -4.86 -26.61 -2.97
C ILE A 123 -3.92 -25.65 -3.70
N ALA A 124 -3.85 -24.40 -3.25
CA ALA A 124 -2.93 -23.41 -3.78
C ALA A 124 -1.48 -23.90 -3.62
N GLY A 125 -0.71 -23.90 -4.72
CA GLY A 125 0.69 -24.32 -4.69
C GLY A 125 1.58 -23.33 -3.92
N ALA A 126 2.76 -23.77 -3.47
CA ALA A 126 3.68 -22.95 -2.66
C ALA A 126 4.12 -21.62 -3.33
N LYS A 127 4.03 -21.52 -4.67
CA LYS A 127 4.37 -20.31 -5.44
C LYS A 127 3.14 -19.48 -5.83
N ASP A 128 1.93 -19.98 -5.57
CA ASP A 128 0.68 -19.27 -5.87
C ASP A 128 0.43 -18.18 -4.82
N LYS A 129 0.34 -16.93 -5.29
CA LYS A 129 0.13 -15.75 -4.44
C LYS A 129 -1.31 -15.23 -4.49
N THR A 130 -2.20 -15.89 -5.24
CA THR A 130 -3.57 -15.41 -5.47
C THR A 130 -4.45 -15.53 -4.23
N VAL A 131 -4.49 -16.70 -3.59
CA VAL A 131 -5.23 -16.92 -2.33
C VAL A 131 -4.69 -16.04 -1.18
N PRO A 132 -3.37 -15.94 -0.93
CA PRO A 132 -2.83 -15.00 0.05
C PRO A 132 -3.09 -13.52 -0.29
N ALA A 133 -3.20 -13.15 -1.56
CA ALA A 133 -3.60 -11.80 -1.95
C ALA A 133 -5.07 -11.53 -1.62
N SER A 134 -5.98 -12.48 -1.90
CA SER A 134 -7.39 -12.38 -1.53
C SER A 134 -7.59 -12.23 -0.02
N LEU A 135 -6.88 -13.03 0.80
CA LEU A 135 -6.94 -12.92 2.26
C LEU A 135 -6.43 -11.55 2.76
N ARG A 136 -5.30 -11.06 2.23
CA ARG A 136 -4.76 -9.73 2.61
C ARG A 136 -5.74 -8.62 2.28
N TRP A 137 -6.36 -8.70 1.10
CA TRP A 137 -7.37 -7.74 0.67
C TRP A 137 -8.63 -7.81 1.55
N ALA A 138 -9.08 -9.01 1.93
CA ALA A 138 -10.19 -9.21 2.84
C ALA A 138 -9.96 -8.60 4.22
N HIS A 139 -8.75 -8.76 4.78
CA HIS A 139 -8.36 -8.09 6.01
C HIS A 139 -8.43 -6.57 5.87
N ASP A 140 -7.83 -6.03 4.80
CA ASP A 140 -7.81 -4.59 4.57
C ASP A 140 -9.22 -4.00 4.41
N CYS A 141 -10.11 -4.69 3.69
CA CYS A 141 -11.50 -4.27 3.57
C CYS A 141 -12.28 -4.42 4.87
N SER A 142 -12.07 -5.49 5.65
CA SER A 142 -12.78 -5.69 6.92
C SER A 142 -12.55 -4.56 7.92
N ARG A 143 -11.37 -3.92 7.86
CA ARG A 143 -11.01 -2.75 8.69
C ARG A 143 -11.94 -1.55 8.47
N TRP A 144 -12.51 -1.41 7.28
CA TRP A 144 -13.32 -0.26 6.87
C TRP A 144 -14.82 -0.52 6.85
N LEU A 145 -15.27 -1.65 7.41
CA LEU A 145 -16.69 -1.93 7.53
C LEU A 145 -17.36 -0.88 8.43
N SER A 146 -18.24 -0.06 7.86
CA SER A 146 -19.03 0.92 8.62
C SER A 146 -19.97 0.20 9.59
N GLN A 147 -20.09 0.71 10.81
CA GLN A 147 -21.08 0.23 11.76
C GLN A 147 -22.46 0.80 11.40
N ARG A 148 -23.25 0.02 10.66
CA ARG A 148 -24.63 0.37 10.31
C ARG A 148 -25.61 -0.19 11.32
N HIS A 149 -25.27 -1.33 11.91
CA HIS A 149 -26.09 -2.00 12.91
C HIS A 149 -25.51 -1.80 14.31
N LYS A 150 -26.35 -1.33 15.23
CA LYS A 150 -26.01 -1.33 16.65
C LYS A 150 -26.35 -2.72 17.21
N PRO A 151 -25.40 -3.37 17.91
CA PRO A 151 -25.70 -4.64 18.54
C PRO A 151 -26.72 -4.43 19.67
N ILE A 152 -27.49 -5.47 19.98
CA ILE A 152 -28.52 -5.44 21.03
C ILE A 152 -27.88 -5.17 22.40
N ASP A 153 -26.69 -5.75 22.63
CA ASP A 153 -25.84 -5.49 23.78
C ASP A 153 -24.35 -5.54 23.36
N LEU A 154 -23.44 -5.27 24.29
CA LEU A 154 -21.99 -5.32 24.06
C LEU A 154 -21.40 -6.73 24.21
N SER A 155 -22.23 -7.78 24.25
CA SER A 155 -21.75 -9.16 24.28
C SER A 155 -21.02 -9.51 22.98
N LEU A 156 -20.06 -10.45 23.08
CA LEU A 156 -19.27 -10.90 21.93
C LEU A 156 -20.15 -11.38 20.79
N ASN A 157 -21.19 -12.17 21.10
CA ASN A 157 -22.06 -12.77 20.10
C ASN A 157 -22.94 -11.71 19.41
N ALA A 158 -23.59 -10.81 20.15
CA ALA A 158 -24.39 -9.73 19.56
C ALA A 158 -23.54 -8.77 18.70
N CYS A 159 -22.32 -8.46 19.15
CA CYS A 159 -21.38 -7.65 18.39
C CYS A 159 -20.94 -8.33 17.07
N ILE A 160 -20.70 -9.64 17.09
CA ILE A 160 -20.33 -10.41 15.90
C ILE A 160 -21.50 -10.56 14.93
N GLU A 161 -22.73 -10.74 15.43
CA GLU A 161 -23.92 -10.78 14.59
C GLU A 161 -24.13 -9.44 13.86
N ALA A 162 -24.05 -8.32 14.57
CA ALA A 162 -24.10 -6.98 13.97
C ALA A 162 -22.98 -6.78 12.93
N LEU A 163 -21.76 -7.21 13.24
CA LEU A 163 -20.61 -7.14 12.33
C LEU A 163 -20.84 -7.99 11.05
N CYS A 164 -21.41 -9.18 11.19
CA CYS A 164 -21.77 -10.00 10.04
C CYS A 164 -22.83 -9.30 9.19
N GLN A 165 -23.84 -8.67 9.80
CA GLN A 165 -24.86 -7.94 9.07
C GLN A 165 -24.28 -6.72 8.33
N ASP A 166 -23.39 -5.95 8.95
CA ASP A 166 -22.65 -4.87 8.28
C ASP A 166 -21.86 -5.38 7.06
N ALA A 167 -21.24 -6.56 7.17
CA ALA A 167 -20.50 -7.17 6.07
C ALA A 167 -21.42 -7.65 4.92
N ARG A 168 -22.64 -8.10 5.22
CA ARG A 168 -23.65 -8.43 4.22
C ARG A 168 -24.10 -7.20 3.44
N ASP A 169 -24.35 -6.12 4.14
CA ASP A 169 -24.73 -4.83 3.55
C ASP A 169 -23.61 -4.25 2.68
N ASP A 170 -22.35 -4.33 3.13
CA ASP A 170 -21.18 -3.98 2.33
C ASP A 170 -21.07 -4.83 1.06
N HIS A 171 -21.31 -6.15 1.17
CA HIS A 171 -21.34 -7.02 -0.01
C HIS A 171 -22.44 -6.60 -1.00
N ALA A 172 -23.67 -6.42 -0.53
CA ALA A 172 -24.80 -6.05 -1.36
C ALA A 172 -24.59 -4.69 -2.04
N TRP A 173 -24.02 -3.73 -1.31
CA TRP A 173 -23.64 -2.42 -1.85
C TRP A 173 -22.58 -2.54 -2.96
N ASN A 174 -21.50 -3.28 -2.71
CA ASN A 174 -20.42 -3.48 -3.67
C ASN A 174 -20.84 -4.31 -4.89
N ALA A 175 -21.77 -5.25 -4.72
CA ALA A 175 -22.31 -6.05 -5.82
C ALA A 175 -23.26 -5.24 -6.73
N ARG A 176 -23.84 -4.14 -6.23
CA ARG A 176 -24.76 -3.24 -6.95
C ARG A 176 -24.09 -2.01 -7.53
N ARG A 177 -22.87 -1.65 -7.10
CA ARG A 177 -22.10 -0.55 -7.69
C ARG A 177 -21.61 -0.95 -9.09
N THR A 178 -22.39 -0.57 -10.10
CA THR A 178 -21.90 -0.32 -11.45
C THR A 178 -21.70 1.18 -11.61
N ASP A 179 -20.43 1.59 -11.51
CA ASP A 179 -19.84 2.83 -11.99
C ASP A 179 -19.66 4.04 -11.03
N ASP A 180 -18.45 4.61 -11.11
CA ASP A 180 -18.11 6.03 -11.07
C ASP A 180 -16.57 6.17 -10.92
N GLY A 181 -15.89 6.45 -12.03
CA GLY A 181 -14.61 7.17 -12.04
C GLY A 181 -13.35 6.36 -12.41
N LEU A 182 -12.98 6.48 -13.69
CA LEU A 182 -11.60 6.49 -14.23
C LEU A 182 -10.70 5.25 -13.97
N SER A 183 -10.59 4.39 -15.00
CA SER A 183 -9.33 3.80 -15.52
C SER A 183 -9.17 2.26 -15.62
N LYS A 184 -10.21 1.41 -15.54
CA LYS A 184 -10.03 -0.03 -15.85
C LYS A 184 -11.20 -0.70 -16.57
N THR A 185 -11.45 -0.30 -17.83
CA THR A 185 -12.45 -0.88 -18.75
C THR A 185 -12.42 -2.42 -18.78
N LYS A 186 -11.24 -3.05 -18.70
CA LYS A 186 -11.12 -4.53 -18.69
C LYS A 186 -11.58 -5.21 -17.40
N LEU A 187 -11.42 -4.57 -16.24
CA LEU A 187 -11.86 -5.14 -14.96
C LEU A 187 -13.37 -5.01 -14.81
N GLU A 188 -13.91 -3.84 -15.16
CA GLU A 188 -15.36 -3.57 -15.19
C GLU A 188 -16.08 -4.57 -16.10
N MET A 189 -15.59 -4.80 -17.33
CA MET A 189 -16.15 -5.82 -18.22
C MET A 189 -16.12 -7.23 -17.63
N ARG A 190 -15.07 -7.59 -16.86
CA ARG A 190 -14.99 -8.90 -16.19
C ARG A 190 -15.95 -9.01 -15.01
N ILE A 191 -16.14 -7.93 -14.26
CA ILE A 191 -17.12 -7.84 -13.16
C ILE A 191 -18.53 -7.97 -13.74
N GLU A 192 -18.85 -7.20 -14.78
CA GLU A 192 -20.16 -7.24 -15.44
C GLU A 192 -20.44 -8.63 -16.03
N LYS A 193 -19.48 -9.21 -16.75
CA LYS A 193 -19.58 -10.59 -17.27
C LYS A 193 -19.83 -11.60 -16.15
N TRP A 194 -19.16 -11.45 -15.01
CA TRP A 194 -19.38 -12.30 -13.84
C TRP A 194 -20.78 -12.11 -13.25
N LEU A 195 -21.20 -10.86 -13.04
CA LEU A 195 -22.51 -10.53 -12.50
C LEU A 195 -23.66 -10.95 -13.45
N ASN A 196 -23.42 -11.12 -14.75
CA ASN A 196 -24.38 -11.66 -15.70
C ASN A 196 -24.46 -13.20 -15.72
N LEU A 197 -23.63 -13.89 -14.94
CA LEU A 197 -23.71 -15.35 -14.82
C LEU A 197 -24.99 -15.77 -14.08
N PRO A 198 -25.63 -16.90 -14.48
CA PRO A 198 -26.80 -17.40 -13.78
C PRO A 198 -26.44 -17.86 -12.37
N MET A 199 -27.33 -17.58 -11.42
CA MET A 199 -27.20 -18.02 -10.03
C MET A 199 -27.25 -19.55 -9.95
N ARG A 200 -26.28 -20.17 -9.28
CA ARG A 200 -26.29 -21.61 -8.98
C ARG A 200 -26.62 -21.84 -7.51
N VAL A 201 -27.86 -22.21 -7.23
CA VAL A 201 -28.32 -22.45 -5.85
C VAL A 201 -27.54 -23.65 -5.28
N PRO A 202 -26.94 -23.53 -4.08
CA PRO A 202 -26.28 -24.66 -3.46
C PRO A 202 -27.30 -25.77 -3.12
N PRO A 203 -26.95 -27.05 -3.29
CA PRO A 203 -27.84 -28.15 -2.91
C PRO A 203 -28.01 -28.20 -1.39
N SER A 204 -29.22 -28.53 -0.97
CA SER A 204 -29.58 -28.77 0.42
C SER A 204 -29.11 -30.16 0.87
N LEU A 205 -27.81 -30.29 1.12
CA LEU A 205 -27.23 -31.47 1.76
C LEU A 205 -27.31 -31.38 3.28
N PRO A 206 -27.47 -32.50 4.00
CA PRO A 206 -27.38 -32.52 5.46
C PRO A 206 -26.00 -32.01 5.90
N LEU A 207 -25.98 -31.01 6.77
CA LEU A 207 -24.77 -30.55 7.43
C LEU A 207 -24.36 -31.59 8.48
N GLU A 208 -23.51 -32.54 8.11
CA GLU A 208 -22.83 -33.35 9.12
C GLU A 208 -21.79 -32.49 9.85
N GLY A 209 -21.86 -32.50 11.19
CA GLY A 209 -21.07 -31.67 12.10
C GLY A 209 -19.57 -31.97 12.03
N GLY A 210 -18.89 -31.39 11.05
CA GLY A 210 -17.43 -31.39 10.96
C GLY A 210 -16.85 -30.21 11.74
N CYS A 211 -16.28 -30.46 12.92
CA CYS A 211 -15.43 -29.50 13.60
C CYS A 211 -14.04 -29.51 12.93
N TRP A 212 -13.72 -28.46 12.18
CA TRP A 212 -12.38 -28.26 11.64
C TRP A 212 -11.42 -27.88 12.77
N LYS A 213 -10.13 -28.25 12.65
CA LYS A 213 -9.14 -28.00 13.69
C LYS A 213 -8.45 -26.65 13.49
N ALA A 214 -8.63 -25.74 14.46
CA ALA A 214 -7.87 -24.51 14.54
C ALA A 214 -6.37 -24.80 14.71
N GLY A 215 -5.52 -24.05 14.02
CA GLY A 215 -4.07 -24.19 14.09
C GLY A 215 -3.36 -22.85 14.18
N THR A 216 -2.06 -22.88 14.47
CA THR A 216 -1.21 -21.68 14.59
C THR A 216 -1.11 -20.87 13.30
N TRP A 217 -1.47 -21.48 12.17
CA TRP A 217 -1.56 -20.82 10.87
C TRP A 217 -2.64 -19.73 10.81
N LEU A 218 -3.63 -19.75 11.71
CA LEU A 218 -4.68 -18.72 11.80
C LEU A 218 -4.14 -17.33 12.18
N SER A 219 -2.96 -17.25 12.81
CA SER A 219 -2.30 -15.99 13.16
C SER A 219 -0.93 -15.85 12.49
N SER A 220 -0.70 -16.50 11.34
CA SER A 220 0.59 -16.46 10.64
C SER A 220 1.08 -15.04 10.29
N TRP A 221 0.17 -14.07 10.24
CA TRP A 221 0.49 -12.66 10.01
C TRP A 221 1.22 -12.00 11.19
N GLU A 222 1.11 -12.52 12.42
CA GLU A 222 1.78 -11.98 13.62
C GLU A 222 3.30 -12.01 13.50
N MET A 223 3.86 -13.02 12.82
CA MET A 223 5.30 -13.18 12.63
C MET A 223 5.95 -11.99 11.91
N SER A 224 5.14 -11.20 11.19
CA SER A 224 5.60 -10.02 10.43
C SER A 224 5.44 -8.69 11.17
N LEU A 225 4.87 -8.70 12.39
CA LEU A 225 4.51 -7.48 13.11
C LEU A 225 5.66 -6.90 13.95
N PRO A 226 5.79 -5.56 14.02
CA PRO A 226 6.72 -4.89 14.91
C PRO A 226 6.37 -5.11 16.39
N PRO A 227 7.28 -4.78 17.32
CA PRO A 227 6.95 -4.66 18.74
C PRO A 227 5.82 -3.65 18.99
N ASP A 228 5.12 -3.81 20.10
CA ASP A 228 4.00 -2.96 20.46
C ASP A 228 4.44 -1.53 20.83
N GLN A 229 3.52 -0.59 20.67
CA GLN A 229 3.70 0.85 20.93
C GLN A 229 2.53 1.38 21.77
N PRO A 230 2.67 2.55 22.44
CA PRO A 230 1.56 3.22 23.09
C PRO A 230 0.39 3.47 22.11
N ARG A 231 -0.82 3.19 22.58
CA ARG A 231 -2.05 3.27 21.79
C ARG A 231 -3.18 3.79 22.65
N TYR A 232 -4.14 4.46 22.03
CA TYR A 232 -5.35 4.97 22.68
C TYR A 232 -6.59 4.61 21.87
N PHE A 233 -7.74 4.57 22.55
CA PHE A 233 -9.04 4.38 21.91
C PHE A 233 -9.59 5.72 21.46
N HIS A 234 -10.08 5.77 20.24
CA HIS A 234 -10.72 6.93 19.64
C HIS A 234 -12.06 6.51 19.02
N ASN A 235 -13.14 7.22 19.29
CA ASN A 235 -14.42 6.92 18.67
C ASN A 235 -14.54 7.74 17.38
N ASP A 236 -14.56 7.06 16.23
CA ASP A 236 -14.71 7.71 14.94
C ASP A 236 -16.19 7.91 14.63
N GLY A 237 -16.61 9.17 14.53
CA GLY A 237 -17.98 9.53 14.15
C GLY A 237 -18.36 9.11 12.72
N PHE A 238 -17.37 8.90 11.83
CA PHE A 238 -17.62 8.56 10.43
C PHE A 238 -17.93 7.07 10.20
N SER A 239 -17.09 6.18 10.72
CA SER A 239 -17.33 4.72 10.67
C SER A 239 -18.28 4.23 11.76
N GLY A 240 -18.54 5.05 12.79
CA GLY A 240 -19.34 4.73 13.96
C GLY A 240 -18.67 3.74 14.92
N ARG A 241 -17.40 3.37 14.66
CA ARG A 241 -16.64 2.36 15.41
C ARG A 241 -15.58 2.99 16.28
N SER A 242 -15.25 2.30 17.37
CA SER A 242 -14.06 2.61 18.14
C SER A 242 -12.80 2.11 17.42
N TRP A 243 -11.80 2.97 17.35
CA TRP A 243 -10.49 2.73 16.76
C TRP A 243 -9.41 2.69 17.83
N LEU A 244 -8.49 1.73 17.72
CA LEU A 244 -7.24 1.74 18.45
C LEU A 244 -6.14 2.35 17.57
N LEU A 245 -5.71 3.55 17.94
CA LEU A 245 -4.71 4.35 17.21
C LEU A 245 -3.37 4.32 17.94
N LYS A 246 -2.27 4.47 17.18
CA LYS A 246 -0.92 4.64 17.75
C LYS A 246 -0.70 6.09 18.17
N GLY A 247 0.08 6.28 19.22
CA GLY A 247 0.48 7.59 19.73
C GLY A 247 -0.03 7.87 21.14
N PRO A 248 0.32 9.03 21.72
CA PRO A 248 -0.29 9.50 22.96
C PRO A 248 -1.76 9.85 22.74
N ALA A 249 -2.59 9.67 23.77
CA ALA A 249 -3.96 10.17 23.73
C ALA A 249 -3.94 11.70 23.63
N PRO A 250 -4.84 12.32 22.84
CA PRO A 250 -4.99 13.78 22.86
C PRO A 250 -5.34 14.24 24.28
N TYR A 251 -4.83 15.41 24.68
CA TYR A 251 -5.13 16.00 25.99
C TYR A 251 -6.64 16.34 26.08
N ASP A 252 -7.28 16.00 27.19
CA ASP A 252 -8.73 16.17 27.46
C ASP A 252 -9.20 17.64 27.57
N ASP A 253 -8.31 18.63 27.44
CA ASP A 253 -8.59 20.07 27.66
C ASP A 253 -8.71 20.88 26.34
N ALA A 254 -9.12 20.25 25.23
CA ALA A 254 -9.53 21.00 24.03
C ALA A 254 -11.04 21.21 24.09
N ASP A 255 -11.47 22.44 24.35
CA ASP A 255 -12.87 22.84 24.40
C ASP A 255 -13.63 22.36 23.14
N GLU A 256 -14.84 21.82 23.32
CA GLU A 256 -15.72 21.31 22.25
C GLU A 256 -16.13 22.39 21.21
N ASP A 257 -15.76 23.66 21.43
CA ASP A 257 -16.01 24.77 20.51
C ASP A 257 -14.82 25.10 19.59
N ASP A 258 -13.64 24.50 19.80
CA ASP A 258 -12.52 24.51 18.84
C ASP A 258 -12.66 23.35 17.83
N TYR A 259 -13.87 23.16 17.29
CA TYR A 259 -14.07 22.45 16.02
C TYR A 259 -13.55 23.32 14.86
N GLU A 260 -12.27 23.71 14.91
CA GLU A 260 -11.48 23.66 13.69
C GLU A 260 -11.50 22.20 13.26
N MET A 261 -12.35 21.90 12.28
CA MET A 261 -12.22 20.69 11.46
C MET A 261 -10.73 20.41 11.29
N PRO A 262 -10.14 19.34 11.88
CA PRO A 262 -8.70 19.15 11.79
C PRO A 262 -8.41 19.07 10.30
N ALA A 263 -7.75 20.11 9.79
CA ALA A 263 -7.61 20.39 8.37
C ALA A 263 -7.15 19.11 7.70
N SER A 264 -8.09 18.42 7.05
CA SER A 264 -7.89 17.22 6.25
C SER A 264 -6.59 16.46 6.58
N GLN A 265 -6.45 15.89 7.81
CA GLN A 265 -5.24 15.22 8.33
C GLN A 265 -4.06 15.33 7.36
N GLU A 266 -3.27 16.42 7.46
CA GLU A 266 -2.10 16.69 6.61
C GLU A 266 -1.43 15.37 6.24
N ARG A 267 -1.66 14.91 5.00
CA ARG A 267 -1.20 13.58 4.61
C ARG A 267 0.31 13.70 4.54
N ASP A 268 1.00 13.22 5.58
CA ASP A 268 2.45 13.16 5.61
C ASP A 268 2.93 12.27 4.44
N ASN A 269 3.23 12.92 3.32
CA ASN A 269 3.70 12.32 2.07
C ASN A 269 5.23 12.14 2.08
N THR A 270 5.91 12.47 3.18
CA THR A 270 7.35 12.23 3.36
C THR A 270 7.77 10.79 3.04
N PRO A 271 7.02 9.73 3.44
CA PRO A 271 7.38 8.35 3.10
C PRO A 271 7.40 8.08 1.59
N GLU A 272 6.44 8.66 0.86
CA GLU A 272 6.30 8.51 -0.59
C GLU A 272 7.43 9.23 -1.32
N ILE A 273 7.76 10.46 -0.92
CA ILE A 273 8.90 11.22 -1.48
C ILE A 273 10.23 10.52 -1.17
N ALA A 274 10.42 10.10 0.08
CA ALA A 274 11.63 9.40 0.51
C ALA A 274 11.84 8.09 -0.27
N LYS A 275 10.76 7.35 -0.57
CA LYS A 275 10.81 6.14 -1.39
C LYS A 275 11.38 6.41 -2.79
N TYR A 276 10.95 7.49 -3.45
CA TYR A 276 11.45 7.84 -4.79
C TYR A 276 12.88 8.40 -4.72
N LEU A 277 13.18 9.27 -3.76
CA LEU A 277 14.54 9.80 -3.54
C LEU A 277 15.55 8.69 -3.25
N ILE A 278 15.25 7.77 -2.33
CA ILE A 278 16.14 6.66 -1.98
C ILE A 278 16.35 5.71 -3.17
N ALA A 279 15.31 5.48 -3.98
CA ALA A 279 15.43 4.66 -5.18
C ALA A 279 16.37 5.27 -6.24
N CYS A 280 16.43 6.61 -6.27
CA CYS A 280 17.28 7.40 -7.15
C CYS A 280 18.56 7.88 -6.47
N TRP A 281 18.80 7.54 -5.20
CA TRP A 281 19.98 8.04 -4.48
C TRP A 281 21.25 7.36 -4.97
N PRO A 282 22.39 8.07 -5.04
CA PRO A 282 23.65 7.48 -5.49
C PRO A 282 24.11 6.32 -4.60
N ASN A 283 24.05 6.51 -3.28
CA ASN A 283 24.46 5.52 -2.28
C ASN A 283 23.39 4.42 -2.09
N PRO A 284 23.80 3.20 -1.69
CA PRO A 284 22.86 2.13 -1.39
C PRO A 284 21.98 2.50 -0.18
N PRO A 285 20.70 2.05 -0.14
CA PRO A 285 19.77 2.39 0.95
C PRO A 285 20.28 2.03 2.35
N LYS A 286 21.19 1.05 2.46
CA LYS A 286 21.81 0.64 3.72
C LYS A 286 22.69 1.75 4.31
N GLU A 287 23.44 2.48 3.47
CA GLU A 287 24.30 3.58 3.90
C GLU A 287 23.47 4.81 4.27
N VAL A 288 22.38 5.07 3.53
CA VAL A 288 21.41 6.12 3.85
C VAL A 288 20.78 5.85 5.22
N ALA A 289 20.36 4.62 5.49
CA ALA A 289 19.82 4.23 6.79
C ALA A 289 20.84 4.42 7.92
N ALA A 290 22.07 3.91 7.73
CA ALA A 290 23.13 4.01 8.73
C ALA A 290 23.51 5.45 9.07
N THR A 291 23.44 6.36 8.10
CA THR A 291 23.68 7.80 8.28
C THR A 291 22.73 8.45 9.27
N VAL A 292 21.47 8.03 9.25
CA VAL A 292 20.40 8.56 10.12
C VAL A 292 20.29 7.74 11.42
N GLY A 293 21.22 6.81 11.67
CA GLY A 293 21.20 5.97 12.86
C GLY A 293 20.10 4.91 12.87
N ILE A 294 19.47 4.62 11.73
CA ILE A 294 18.40 3.63 11.59
C ILE A 294 18.88 2.37 10.85
N THR A 295 18.15 1.28 11.03
CA THR A 295 18.40 0.05 10.27
C THR A 295 17.81 0.13 8.87
N LEU A 296 18.40 -0.59 7.90
CA LEU A 296 17.83 -0.74 6.56
C LEU A 296 16.36 -1.22 6.58
N ARG A 297 16.02 -2.06 7.57
CA ARG A 297 14.66 -2.58 7.75
C ARG A 297 13.68 -1.49 8.17
N GLN A 298 14.08 -0.62 9.10
CA GLN A 298 13.26 0.55 9.49
C GLN A 298 13.04 1.49 8.31
N LEU A 299 14.08 1.76 7.52
CA LEU A 299 13.95 2.59 6.31
C LEU A 299 12.99 1.98 5.27
N GLN A 300 13.06 0.65 5.06
CA GLN A 300 12.14 -0.06 4.16
C GLN A 300 10.69 -0.05 4.68
N TRP A 301 10.50 -0.10 5.99
CA TRP A 301 9.16 0.01 6.58
C TRP A 301 8.60 1.41 6.45
N PHE A 302 9.42 2.44 6.67
CA PHE A 302 9.05 3.83 6.46
C PHE A 302 8.61 4.08 5.02
N THR A 303 9.48 3.82 4.04
CA THR A 303 9.20 4.04 2.60
C THR A 303 8.07 3.16 2.02
N SER A 304 7.61 2.15 2.75
CA SER A 304 6.45 1.32 2.39
C SER A 304 5.18 1.70 3.18
N GLU A 305 5.21 2.82 3.91
CA GLU A 305 4.15 3.31 4.81
C GLU A 305 3.70 2.27 5.84
N ARG A 306 4.60 1.36 6.24
CA ARG A 306 4.30 0.30 7.22
C ARG A 306 4.50 0.76 8.65
N THR A 307 5.44 1.68 8.88
CA THR A 307 5.77 2.21 10.21
C THR A 307 6.45 3.56 10.03
N GLY A 308 6.03 4.58 10.80
CA GLY A 308 6.75 5.85 10.88
C GLY A 308 8.14 5.67 11.47
N LEU A 309 9.02 6.64 11.25
CA LEU A 309 10.24 6.75 12.04
C LEU A 309 9.91 7.49 13.35
N ASP A 310 10.76 7.32 14.35
CA ASP A 310 10.75 8.25 15.49
C ASP A 310 10.97 9.68 14.97
N GLU A 311 10.45 10.68 15.69
CA GLU A 311 10.46 12.08 15.24
C GLU A 311 11.87 12.58 14.92
N THR A 312 12.85 12.24 15.76
CA THR A 312 14.26 12.59 15.54
C THR A 312 14.82 11.94 14.27
N ALA A 313 14.65 10.63 14.09
CA ALA A 313 15.11 9.95 12.88
C ALA A 313 14.33 10.38 11.62
N ARG A 314 13.06 10.77 11.77
CA ARG A 314 12.26 11.33 10.67
C ARG A 314 12.84 12.66 10.24
N ASP A 315 13.09 13.56 11.17
CA ASP A 315 13.63 14.88 10.89
C ASP A 315 15.06 14.80 10.35
N ASP A 316 15.89 13.90 10.89
CA ASP A 316 17.23 13.65 10.38
C ASP A 316 17.20 13.04 8.97
N LEU A 317 16.23 12.15 8.67
CA LEU A 317 16.04 11.61 7.32
C LEU A 317 15.55 12.70 6.35
N SER A 318 14.56 13.50 6.74
CA SER A 318 14.05 14.61 5.93
C SER A 318 15.14 15.63 5.66
N ARG A 319 15.97 15.97 6.66
CA ARG A 319 17.12 16.86 6.50
C ARG A 319 18.18 16.27 5.58
N LEU A 320 18.47 14.98 5.69
CA LEU A 320 19.41 14.29 4.81
C LEU A 320 18.94 14.28 3.35
N LEU A 321 17.66 14.00 3.15
CA LEU A 321 17.03 13.91 1.83
C LEU A 321 16.57 15.26 1.28
N GLY A 322 16.77 16.36 2.03
CA GLY A 322 16.32 17.70 1.65
C GLY A 322 14.82 17.79 1.40
N ILE A 323 14.00 17.14 2.24
CA ILE A 323 12.54 17.21 2.19
C ILE A 323 12.10 18.30 3.17
N GLU A 324 11.32 19.26 2.69
CA GLU A 324 10.85 20.41 3.47
C GLU A 324 9.32 20.50 3.42
N TYR A 325 8.71 21.07 4.44
CA TYR A 325 7.26 21.30 4.46
C TYR A 325 6.95 22.60 3.72
N ASP A 326 6.12 22.52 2.68
CA ASP A 326 5.64 23.68 1.93
C ASP A 326 4.30 24.14 2.52
N GLU A 327 4.33 25.26 3.25
CA GLU A 327 3.14 25.86 3.88
C GLU A 327 2.03 26.22 2.87
N ARG A 328 2.37 26.51 1.60
CA ARG A 328 1.39 26.85 0.57
C ARG A 328 0.66 25.64 0.04
N MET A 329 1.37 24.52 -0.10
CA MET A 329 0.84 23.25 -0.58
C MET A 329 0.37 22.34 0.56
N GLN A 330 0.54 22.76 1.82
CA GLN A 330 0.23 22.00 3.04
C GLN A 330 0.73 20.55 2.97
N SER A 331 1.92 20.34 2.41
CA SER A 331 2.52 19.03 2.16
C SER A 331 4.04 19.12 2.12
N TYR A 332 4.71 17.98 2.32
CA TYR A 332 6.16 17.92 2.18
C TYR A 332 6.54 17.87 0.70
N THR A 333 7.62 18.53 0.32
CA THR A 333 8.12 18.57 -1.05
C THR A 333 9.64 18.37 -1.07
N PRO A 334 10.20 17.83 -2.17
CA PRO A 334 11.64 17.71 -2.33
C PRO A 334 12.25 19.08 -2.66
N ALA A 335 12.84 19.75 -1.68
CA ALA A 335 13.37 21.12 -1.82
C ALA A 335 14.70 21.20 -2.61
N GLY A 336 15.44 20.08 -2.69
CA GLY A 336 16.72 20.03 -3.41
C GLY A 336 17.81 20.94 -2.83
N PRO A 337 18.91 21.15 -3.58
CA PRO A 337 19.31 20.48 -4.83
C PRO A 337 19.85 19.05 -4.62
N TYR A 338 19.82 18.22 -5.67
CA TYR A 338 20.26 16.81 -5.60
C TYR A 338 21.19 16.38 -6.75
N VAL A 339 22.02 15.37 -6.47
CA VAL A 339 22.54 14.42 -7.48
C VAL A 339 21.76 13.11 -7.35
N LEU A 340 21.14 12.69 -8.45
CA LEU A 340 20.32 11.48 -8.51
C LEU A 340 20.85 10.54 -9.59
N ILE A 341 20.63 9.24 -9.44
CA ILE A 341 20.95 8.23 -10.44
C ILE A 341 19.64 7.61 -10.95
N ALA A 342 19.41 7.71 -12.25
CA ALA A 342 18.26 7.08 -12.88
C ALA A 342 18.45 5.55 -12.95
N ARG A 343 17.96 4.83 -11.94
CA ARG A 343 17.97 3.35 -11.90
C ARG A 343 16.61 2.72 -12.22
N LYS A 344 15.52 3.44 -11.95
CA LYS A 344 14.15 2.96 -12.10
C LYS A 344 13.30 4.04 -12.77
N ALA A 345 12.73 3.71 -13.92
CA ALA A 345 11.93 4.64 -14.74
C ALA A 345 10.77 5.27 -13.95
N GLN A 346 10.03 4.47 -13.19
CA GLN A 346 8.91 4.97 -12.37
C GLN A 346 9.36 5.93 -11.27
N ALA A 347 10.51 5.65 -10.62
CA ALA A 347 10.98 6.48 -9.52
C ALA A 347 11.51 7.82 -10.01
N ILE A 348 12.22 7.84 -11.16
CA ILE A 348 12.70 9.09 -11.73
C ILE A 348 11.57 9.94 -12.31
N GLN A 349 10.54 9.32 -12.91
CA GLN A 349 9.38 10.04 -13.40
C GLN A 349 8.60 10.71 -12.26
N ALA A 350 8.24 9.95 -11.22
CA ALA A 350 7.53 10.51 -10.07
C ALA A 350 8.34 11.63 -9.40
N LEU A 351 9.65 11.44 -9.22
CA LEU A 351 10.51 12.44 -8.62
C LEU A 351 10.68 13.69 -9.51
N TYR A 352 10.71 13.52 -10.84
CA TYR A 352 10.71 14.63 -11.78
C TYR A 352 9.43 15.47 -11.65
N GLU A 353 8.26 14.82 -11.61
CA GLU A 353 6.97 15.50 -11.44
C GLU A 353 6.95 16.33 -10.15
N GLU A 354 7.44 15.78 -9.04
CA GLU A 354 7.53 16.50 -7.75
C GLU A 354 8.52 17.68 -7.81
N ILE A 355 9.76 17.46 -8.27
CA ILE A 355 10.81 18.51 -8.32
C ILE A 355 10.44 19.63 -9.29
N SER A 356 9.75 19.31 -10.39
CA SER A 356 9.35 20.28 -11.41
C SER A 356 7.98 20.92 -11.16
N GLY A 357 7.28 20.58 -10.08
CA GLY A 357 5.91 21.08 -9.86
C GLY A 357 4.93 20.69 -10.97
N GLY A 358 5.07 19.49 -11.54
CA GLY A 358 4.24 19.01 -12.65
C GLY A 358 4.73 19.43 -14.04
N GLY A 359 6.03 19.71 -14.19
CA GLY A 359 6.69 19.97 -15.47
C GLY A 359 7.06 21.42 -15.74
N ASP A 360 7.09 22.27 -14.72
CA ASP A 360 7.66 23.61 -14.75
C ASP A 360 9.21 23.57 -14.69
N ALA A 361 9.79 22.73 -15.54
CA ALA A 361 11.21 22.57 -15.70
C ALA A 361 11.57 22.33 -17.16
N CYS A 362 12.81 22.70 -17.53
CA CYS A 362 13.36 22.47 -18.86
C CYS A 362 14.59 21.55 -18.77
N PRO A 363 14.39 20.23 -18.60
CA PRO A 363 15.53 19.32 -18.42
C PRO A 363 16.35 19.18 -19.70
N CYS A 364 17.68 19.18 -19.58
CA CYS A 364 18.60 19.02 -20.72
C CYS A 364 19.84 18.20 -20.38
N GLU A 365 20.34 17.42 -21.33
CA GLU A 365 21.62 16.71 -21.20
C GLU A 365 22.78 17.68 -21.43
N LEU A 366 23.71 17.75 -20.48
CA LEU A 366 24.91 18.56 -20.58
C LEU A 366 26.01 17.77 -21.32
N VAL A 367 26.56 18.37 -22.37
CA VAL A 367 27.69 17.82 -23.15
C VAL A 367 28.76 18.91 -23.28
N PRO A 368 30.06 18.60 -23.17
CA PRO A 368 31.09 19.61 -23.35
C PRO A 368 31.09 20.09 -24.80
N ALA A 369 31.11 21.40 -25.02
CA ALA A 369 31.20 22.00 -26.35
C ALA A 369 32.53 21.67 -27.05
N GLN A 370 33.57 21.33 -26.26
CA GLN A 370 34.89 20.93 -26.74
C GLN A 370 35.40 19.73 -25.94
N GLY A 371 35.95 18.74 -26.63
CA GLY A 371 36.45 17.51 -26.02
C GLY A 371 35.40 16.39 -25.95
N GLU A 372 35.76 15.29 -25.30
CA GLU A 372 34.87 14.13 -25.17
C GLU A 372 34.04 14.20 -23.89
N ALA A 373 32.78 13.80 -23.99
CA ALA A 373 31.91 13.60 -22.84
C ALA A 373 32.33 12.36 -22.03
N ASP A 374 31.93 12.30 -20.76
CA ASP A 374 32.14 11.14 -19.91
C ASP A 374 31.59 9.86 -20.59
N PRO A 375 32.40 8.79 -20.75
CA PRO A 375 32.00 7.59 -21.47
C PRO A 375 31.04 6.69 -20.67
N SER A 376 30.91 6.90 -19.37
CA SER A 376 30.10 6.09 -18.46
C SER A 376 28.75 6.73 -18.16
N TRP A 377 28.71 8.06 -18.03
CA TRP A 377 27.54 8.80 -17.54
C TRP A 377 27.08 9.90 -18.49
N ARG A 378 25.76 10.08 -18.52
CA ARG A 378 25.06 11.25 -19.04
C ARG A 378 24.57 12.08 -17.87
N TYR A 379 24.81 13.39 -17.91
CA TYR A 379 24.41 14.32 -16.87
C TYR A 379 23.24 15.15 -17.37
N VAL A 380 22.05 14.89 -16.85
CA VAL A 380 20.84 15.64 -17.18
C VAL A 380 20.60 16.66 -16.08
N LEU A 381 20.60 17.93 -16.47
CA LEU A 381 20.22 19.01 -15.58
C LEU A 381 18.70 19.16 -15.60
N ILE A 382 18.07 19.12 -14.43
CA ILE A 382 16.70 19.56 -14.20
C ILE A 382 16.78 20.98 -13.63
N ASN A 383 16.23 21.91 -14.40
CA ASN A 383 16.16 23.32 -14.07
C ASN A 383 14.68 23.69 -13.91
N ALA A 384 14.19 23.63 -12.68
CA ALA A 384 12.82 23.97 -12.31
C ALA A 384 12.74 25.42 -11.81
N TYR A 385 11.66 26.11 -12.14
CA TYR A 385 11.52 27.53 -11.85
C TYR A 385 11.57 27.80 -10.33
N GLY A 386 12.41 28.75 -9.91
CA GLY A 386 12.50 29.17 -8.50
C GLY A 386 13.14 28.17 -7.54
N THR A 387 13.70 27.06 -8.03
CA THR A 387 14.37 26.03 -7.20
C THR A 387 15.84 25.84 -7.61
N PRO A 388 16.70 25.36 -6.70
CA PRO A 388 18.07 24.98 -7.03
C PRO A 388 18.16 23.85 -8.09
N PRO A 389 19.19 23.83 -8.94
CA PRO A 389 19.36 22.84 -10.00
C PRO A 389 19.60 21.45 -9.43
N THR A 390 18.95 20.46 -10.05
CA THR A 390 19.16 19.04 -9.74
C THR A 390 19.85 18.36 -10.92
N ILE A 391 20.85 17.51 -10.66
CA ILE A 391 21.55 16.75 -11.70
C ILE A 391 21.15 15.27 -11.59
N VAL A 392 20.70 14.71 -12.70
CA VAL A 392 20.39 13.28 -12.84
C VAL A 392 21.47 12.62 -13.69
N MET A 393 22.22 11.71 -13.06
CA MET A 393 23.17 10.83 -13.72
C MET A 393 22.44 9.63 -14.31
N THR A 394 22.65 9.38 -15.60
CA THR A 394 22.07 8.23 -16.31
C THR A 394 23.19 7.42 -16.97
N PRO A 395 23.26 6.10 -16.75
CA PRO A 395 24.35 5.29 -17.30
C PRO A 395 24.22 5.18 -18.82
N ARG A 396 25.33 5.36 -19.54
CA ARG A 396 25.33 5.23 -21.01
C ARG A 396 25.09 3.77 -21.41
N GLY A 397 24.24 3.57 -22.42
CA GLY A 397 23.92 2.24 -22.96
C GLY A 397 22.80 1.48 -22.23
N GLU A 398 22.23 2.04 -21.15
CA GLU A 398 21.06 1.43 -20.51
C GLU A 398 19.74 1.86 -21.17
N ALA A 399 18.74 0.97 -21.13
CA ALA A 399 17.42 1.22 -21.71
C ALA A 399 16.72 2.44 -21.09
N ILE A 400 16.93 2.74 -19.81
CA ILE A 400 16.33 3.91 -19.16
C ILE A 400 16.79 5.22 -19.79
N THR A 401 18.06 5.26 -20.20
CA THR A 401 18.73 6.43 -20.78
C THR A 401 18.16 6.78 -22.16
N GLU A 402 17.83 5.77 -22.96
CA GLU A 402 17.20 5.96 -24.27
C GLU A 402 15.75 6.49 -24.18
N HIS A 403 15.09 6.26 -23.04
CA HIS A 403 13.70 6.65 -22.81
C HIS A 403 13.54 7.93 -21.96
N LEU A 404 14.63 8.64 -21.63
CA LEU A 404 14.56 9.82 -20.76
C LEU A 404 13.58 10.89 -21.25
N HIS A 405 13.52 11.12 -22.57
CA HIS A 405 12.59 12.05 -23.20
C HIS A 405 11.10 11.70 -22.97
N ARG A 406 10.78 10.45 -22.59
CA ARG A 406 9.41 10.02 -22.23
C ARG A 406 9.16 10.10 -20.73
N LEU A 407 10.22 10.09 -19.92
CA LEU A 407 10.16 10.10 -18.46
C LEU A 407 10.17 11.52 -17.89
N MET A 408 10.72 12.47 -18.64
CA MET A 408 10.81 13.88 -18.25
C MET A 408 10.06 14.73 -19.27
N MET A 409 8.93 15.32 -18.84
CA MET A 409 8.18 16.26 -19.68
C MET A 409 9.07 17.47 -20.02
N ASN A 410 8.86 18.10 -21.19
CA ASN A 410 9.64 19.28 -21.63
C ASN A 410 11.17 19.04 -21.79
N TYR A 411 11.59 17.79 -21.99
CA TYR A 411 13.00 17.45 -22.24
C TYR A 411 13.53 18.17 -23.49
N HIS A 412 14.50 19.05 -23.27
CA HIS A 412 15.02 19.98 -24.27
C HIS A 412 16.19 19.40 -25.09
N GLY A 413 16.50 18.13 -24.88
CA GLY A 413 17.59 17.44 -25.59
C GLY A 413 18.97 17.81 -25.04
N ILE A 414 19.96 17.82 -25.95
CA ILE A 414 21.37 18.03 -25.63
C ILE A 414 21.69 19.52 -25.66
N ARG A 415 22.38 20.00 -24.62
CA ARG A 415 22.91 21.36 -24.52
C ARG A 415 24.43 21.32 -24.42
N PRO A 416 25.16 21.91 -25.39
CA PRO A 416 26.60 22.08 -25.28
C PRO A 416 26.92 23.13 -24.21
N VAL A 417 27.91 22.87 -23.36
CA VAL A 417 28.36 23.80 -22.30
C VAL A 417 29.87 23.93 -22.28
N SER A 418 30.39 24.98 -21.64
CA SER A 418 31.85 25.14 -21.47
C SER A 418 32.50 23.92 -20.80
N LEU A 419 33.73 23.58 -21.22
CA LEU A 419 34.48 22.44 -20.67
C LEU A 419 34.74 22.59 -19.16
N ALA A 420 34.90 23.84 -18.68
CA ALA A 420 35.09 24.13 -17.27
C ALA A 420 33.84 23.77 -16.44
N LEU A 421 32.66 24.19 -16.92
CA LEU A 421 31.38 23.86 -16.29
C LEU A 421 31.14 22.35 -16.31
N TYR A 422 31.37 21.70 -17.47
CA TYR A 422 31.20 20.24 -17.59
C TYR A 422 32.09 19.48 -16.59
N ARG A 423 33.37 19.87 -16.46
CA ARG A 423 34.29 19.25 -15.49
C ARG A 423 33.85 19.47 -14.04
N ASP A 424 33.33 20.65 -13.69
CA ASP A 424 32.84 20.88 -12.33
C ASP A 424 31.54 20.11 -12.05
N VAL A 425 30.65 19.95 -13.02
CA VAL A 425 29.47 19.06 -12.91
C VAL A 425 29.90 17.63 -12.63
N VAL A 426 30.84 17.08 -13.42
CA VAL A 426 31.36 15.72 -13.24
C VAL A 426 32.02 15.57 -11.86
N ALA A 427 32.87 16.53 -11.47
CA ALA A 427 33.57 16.49 -10.19
C ALA A 427 32.61 16.63 -8.99
N THR A 428 31.61 17.50 -9.10
CA THR A 428 30.55 17.67 -8.09
C THR A 428 29.73 16.40 -7.95
N CYS A 429 29.33 15.78 -9.06
CA CYS A 429 28.62 14.50 -9.03
C CYS A 429 29.46 13.41 -8.35
N ALA A 430 30.75 13.32 -8.67
CA ALA A 430 31.65 12.37 -8.04
C ALA A 430 31.74 12.56 -6.52
N ARG A 431 31.88 13.82 -6.05
CA ARG A 431 31.91 14.14 -4.61
C ARG A 431 30.57 13.89 -3.92
N ALA A 432 29.46 14.27 -4.56
CA ALA A 432 28.11 14.06 -4.05
C ALA A 432 27.76 12.57 -3.88
N CYS A 433 28.39 11.69 -4.66
CA CYS A 433 28.18 10.24 -4.57
C CYS A 433 29.02 9.55 -3.47
N LEU A 434 29.98 10.24 -2.84
CA LEU A 434 30.90 9.62 -1.87
C LEU A 434 30.19 9.16 -0.59
N THR A 435 29.31 10.00 -0.04
CA THR A 435 28.52 9.68 1.15
C THR A 435 27.12 10.24 1.04
N PRO A 436 26.11 9.66 1.72
CA PRO A 436 24.75 10.17 1.69
C PRO A 436 24.63 11.66 2.07
N GLN A 437 25.41 12.12 3.06
CA GLN A 437 25.41 13.51 3.53
C GLN A 437 26.09 14.47 2.54
N ALA A 438 27.03 13.98 1.72
CA ALA A 438 27.74 14.81 0.76
C ALA A 438 26.81 15.29 -0.35
N ASN A 439 25.76 14.55 -0.70
CA ASN A 439 24.90 14.85 -1.84
C ASN A 439 24.33 16.28 -1.82
N VAL A 440 23.48 16.58 -0.83
CA VAL A 440 22.85 17.90 -0.70
C VAL A 440 23.88 18.98 -0.42
N ARG A 441 24.94 18.69 0.36
CA ARG A 441 25.99 19.65 0.67
C ARG A 441 26.76 20.10 -0.57
N GLU A 442 27.33 19.15 -1.32
CA GLU A 442 28.12 19.44 -2.52
C GLU A 442 27.27 20.12 -3.60
N MET A 443 25.99 19.73 -3.72
CA MET A 443 25.07 20.37 -4.65
C MET A 443 24.69 21.79 -4.24
N ARG A 444 24.53 22.08 -2.94
CA ARG A 444 24.32 23.45 -2.43
C ARG A 444 25.54 24.33 -2.67
N GLU A 445 26.74 23.78 -2.55
CA GLU A 445 27.97 24.50 -2.87
C GLU A 445 28.11 24.78 -4.38
N PHE A 446 27.85 23.78 -5.23
CA PHE A 446 27.80 23.96 -6.68
C PHE A 446 26.78 25.03 -7.06
N ALA A 447 25.60 24.95 -6.45
CA ALA A 447 24.55 25.92 -6.60
C ALA A 447 24.98 27.36 -6.29
N SER A 448 25.63 27.54 -5.14
CA SER A 448 26.16 28.84 -4.73
C SER A 448 27.24 29.36 -5.66
N ARG A 449 28.16 28.50 -6.15
CA ARG A 449 29.22 28.89 -7.11
C ARG A 449 28.66 29.44 -8.41
N TYR A 450 27.56 28.87 -8.89
CA TYR A 450 26.91 29.25 -10.15
C TYR A 450 25.67 30.13 -9.94
N ALA A 451 25.49 30.73 -8.76
CA ALA A 451 24.32 31.56 -8.45
C ALA A 451 24.13 32.75 -9.41
N GLN A 452 25.21 33.24 -10.05
CA GLN A 452 25.12 34.30 -11.07
C GLN A 452 24.50 33.80 -12.38
N HIS A 453 24.62 32.51 -12.69
CA HIS A 453 23.95 31.84 -13.80
C HIS A 453 22.48 31.52 -13.49
N TRP A 454 21.98 31.94 -12.31
CA TRP A 454 20.63 31.72 -11.79
C TRP A 454 19.77 33.01 -11.82
N GLY A 455 20.08 33.93 -12.73
CA GLY A 455 19.28 35.14 -12.91
C GLY A 455 17.91 34.81 -13.53
N HIS A 456 16.84 35.37 -12.95
CA HIS A 456 15.46 35.29 -13.48
C HIS A 456 14.82 33.88 -13.47
N CYS A 457 15.12 33.07 -12.46
CA CYS A 457 14.44 31.80 -12.19
C CYS A 457 14.64 30.72 -13.27
N ALA A 458 15.71 30.82 -14.07
CA ALA A 458 16.13 29.78 -15.01
C ALA A 458 17.67 29.69 -15.10
N TRP A 459 18.20 28.46 -15.09
CA TRP A 459 19.61 28.17 -15.39
C TRP A 459 19.91 28.30 -16.90
N LEU A 460 20.72 29.29 -17.26
CA LEU A 460 21.27 29.48 -18.59
C LEU A 460 22.78 29.18 -18.53
N PRO A 461 23.23 27.96 -18.86
CA PRO A 461 24.66 27.69 -18.95
C PRO A 461 25.27 28.46 -20.12
N ASP A 462 26.48 28.97 -19.91
CA ASP A 462 27.31 29.59 -20.95
C ASP A 462 27.73 28.62 -22.06
#